data_AF-A0A6J6IWU2-F1
#
_entry.id   AF-A0A6J6IWU2-F1
#
_cell.length_a   1.000
_cell.length_b   1.000
_cell.length_c   1.000
_cell.angle_alpha   90.00
_cell.angle_beta   90.00
_cell.angle_gamma   90.00
#
_symmetry.space_group_name_H-M   'P 1'
#
loop_
_entity.id
_entity.type
_entity.pdbx_description
1 polymer ?
#
loop_
_entity_poly.entity_id
_entity_poly.type
_entity_poly.pdbx_seq_one_letter_code
_entity_poly.pdbx_strand_id
1 'polypeptide(L)' 'MSGEFDDIRQRLETIAEELADLAIVRLRESIDAGGHELPVDEKRLTRARRAVEKAIGLLSEPDDTID' A
#
# COMPACT_ATOMS: atom_id res chain seq x y z
N MET A 1 10.89 6.19 -22.09
CA MET A 1 9.68 5.73 -21.38
C MET A 1 9.83 5.73 -19.87
N SER A 2 11.05 5.77 -19.30
CA SER A 2 11.28 5.70 -17.84
C SER A 2 10.71 6.85 -17.00
N GLY A 3 10.16 7.92 -17.59
CA GLY A 3 9.60 9.06 -16.83
C GLY A 3 8.07 9.15 -16.83
N GLU A 4 7.36 8.37 -17.65
CA GLU A 4 5.89 8.46 -17.73
C GLU A 4 5.22 7.82 -16.49
N PHE A 5 5.77 6.69 -16.03
CA PHE A 5 5.26 5.99 -14.86
C PHE A 5 5.83 6.51 -13.54
N ASP A 6 6.86 7.36 -13.57
CA ASP A 6 7.52 7.87 -12.35
C ASP A 6 6.57 8.67 -11.45
N ASP A 7 5.78 9.59 -12.02
CA ASP A 7 4.80 10.37 -11.24
C ASP A 7 3.72 9.45 -10.63
N ILE A 8 3.21 8.50 -11.41
CA ILE A 8 2.21 7.54 -10.95
C ILE A 8 2.80 6.67 -9.83
N ARG A 9 4.02 6.15 -10.01
CA ARG A 9 4.72 5.35 -9.02
C ARG A 9 4.92 6.12 -7.72
N GLN A 10 5.40 7.35 -7.78
CA GLN A 10 5.62 8.16 -6.59
C GLN A 10 4.32 8.44 -5.83
N ARG A 11 3.22 8.69 -6.55
CA ARG A 11 1.89 8.83 -5.93
C ARG A 11 1.41 7.53 -5.29
N LEU A 12 1.68 6.38 -5.92
CA LEU A 12 1.37 5.08 -5.33
C LEU A 12 2.21 4.79 -4.08
N GLU A 13 3.48 5.18 -4.06
CA GLU A 13 4.35 5.09 -2.86
C GLU A 13 3.76 5.90 -1.70
N THR A 14 3.37 7.15 -1.95
CA THR A 14 2.68 7.98 -0.94
C THR A 14 1.39 7.30 -0.44
N ILE A 15 0.56 6.77 -1.34
CA ILE A 15 -0.67 6.05 -0.96
C ILE A 15 -0.35 4.80 -0.13
N ALA A 16 0.72 4.06 -0.45
CA ALA A 16 1.13 2.89 0.31
C ALA A 16 1.52 3.24 1.75
N GLU A 17 2.22 4.37 1.94
CA GLU A 17 2.55 4.91 3.26
C GLU A 17 1.29 5.34 4.03
N GLU A 18 0.39 6.09 3.40
CA GLU A 18 -0.87 6.52 4.03
C GLU A 18 -1.72 5.32 4.48
N LEU A 19 -1.77 4.25 3.68
CA LEU A 19 -2.47 3.00 4.04
C LEU A 19 -1.80 2.29 5.22
N ALA A 20 -0.47 2.34 5.32
CA ALA A 20 0.27 1.78 6.45
C ALA A 20 -0.01 2.55 7.75
N ASP A 21 0.05 3.88 7.68
CA ASP A 21 -0.21 4.74 8.84
C ASP A 21 -1.64 4.58 9.35
N LEU A 22 -2.62 4.54 8.44
CA LEU A 22 -4.01 4.32 8.81
C LEU A 22 -4.22 2.93 9.43
N ALA A 23 -3.55 1.89 8.94
CA ALA A 23 -3.62 0.55 9.52
C ALA A 23 -3.08 0.53 10.97
N ILE A 24 -1.98 1.24 11.23
CA ILE A 24 -1.42 1.39 12.58
C ILE A 24 -2.39 2.13 13.51
N VAL A 25 -3.02 3.21 13.03
CA VAL A 25 -4.03 3.96 13.81
C VAL A 25 -5.19 3.04 14.17
N ARG A 26 -5.77 2.31 13.20
CA ARG A 26 -6.89 1.39 13.48
C ARG A 26 -6.53 0.26 14.43
N LEU A 27 -5.30 -0.24 14.37
CA LEU A 27 -4.81 -1.24 15.31
C LEU A 27 -4.74 -0.69 16.73
N ARG A 28 -4.22 0.53 16.91
CA ARG A 28 -4.15 1.20 18.21
C ARG A 28 -5.54 1.45 18.79
N GLU A 29 -6.44 2.02 18.00
CA GLU A 29 -7.83 2.26 18.42
C GLU A 29 -8.53 0.97 18.86
N SER A 30 -8.27 -0.15 18.17
CA SER A 30 -8.80 -1.45 18.56
C SER A 30 -8.25 -1.93 19.91
N ILE A 31 -6.95 -1.75 20.16
CA ILE A 31 -6.32 -2.12 21.43
C ILE A 31 -6.89 -1.25 22.57
N ASP A 32 -7.01 0.06 22.35
CA ASP A 32 -7.54 1.01 23.32
C ASP A 32 -9.02 0.73 23.65
N ALA A 33 -9.79 0.24 22.67
CA ALA A 33 -11.18 -0.20 22.86
C ALA A 33 -11.29 -1.59 23.53
N GLY A 34 -10.18 -2.23 23.88
CA GLY A 34 -10.16 -3.57 24.48
C GLY A 34 -10.42 -4.71 23.49
N GLY A 35 -10.27 -4.48 22.18
CA GLY A 35 -10.38 -5.50 21.15
C GLY A 35 -9.24 -6.51 21.19
N HIS A 36 -9.55 -7.78 20.94
CA HIS A 36 -8.58 -8.89 20.94
C HIS A 36 -8.34 -9.48 19.55
N GLU A 37 -9.12 -9.03 18.56
CA GLU A 37 -9.02 -9.47 17.18
C GLU A 37 -8.59 -8.32 16.27
N LEU A 38 -7.94 -8.69 15.18
CA LEU A 38 -7.51 -7.76 14.16
C LEU A 38 -8.74 -7.16 13.43
N PRO A 39 -8.97 -5.84 13.49
CA PRO A 39 -10.16 -5.21 12.93
C PRO A 39 -10.36 -5.51 11.45
N VAL A 40 -11.62 -5.63 11.02
CA VAL A 40 -11.96 -5.79 9.59
C VAL A 40 -11.35 -4.66 8.75
N ASP A 41 -11.32 -3.45 9.29
CA ASP A 41 -10.73 -2.28 8.64
C ASP A 41 -9.21 -2.41 8.49
N GLU A 42 -8.49 -2.91 9.50
CA GLU A 42 -7.05 -3.18 9.39
C GLU A 42 -6.78 -4.20 8.28
N LYS A 43 -7.52 -5.32 8.25
CA LYS A 43 -7.33 -6.38 7.26
C LYS A 43 -7.54 -5.85 5.85
N ARG A 44 -8.53 -4.96 5.68
CA ARG A 44 -8.82 -4.29 4.42
C ARG A 44 -7.69 -3.35 4.00
N LEU A 45 -7.14 -2.57 4.93
CA LEU A 45 -6.02 -1.66 4.69
C LEU A 45 -4.75 -2.41 4.29
N THR A 46 -4.40 -3.48 5.00
CA THR A 46 -3.25 -4.32 4.68
C THR A 46 -3.36 -4.96 3.29
N ARG A 47 -4.55 -5.42 2.89
CA ARG A 47 -4.79 -5.93 1.53
C ARG A 47 -4.68 -4.85 0.46
N ALA A 48 -5.25 -3.67 0.71
CA ALA A 48 -5.15 -2.54 -0.21
C ALA A 48 -3.68 -2.13 -0.40
N ARG A 49 -2.91 -2.04 0.69
CA ARG A 49 -1.49 -1.68 0.63
C ARG A 49 -0.68 -2.65 -0.24
N ARG A 50 -0.87 -3.97 -0.05
CA ARG A 50 -0.22 -4.99 -0.88
C ARG A 50 -0.56 -4.86 -2.38
N ALA A 51 -1.79 -4.49 -2.71
CA ALA A 51 -2.18 -4.26 -4.09
C ALA A 51 -1.48 -3.04 -4.69
N VAL A 52 -1.30 -1.98 -3.91
CA VAL A 52 -0.55 -0.77 -4.29
C VAL A 52 0.94 -1.06 -4.45
N GLU A 53 1.55 -1.76 -3.49
CA GLU A 53 2.96 -2.22 -3.56
C GLU A 53 3.22 -3.05 -4.82
N LYS A 54 2.28 -3.93 -5.19
CA LYS A 54 2.37 -4.69 -6.45
C LYS A 54 2.35 -3.77 -7.68
N ALA A 55 1.48 -2.76 -7.70
CA ALA A 55 1.43 -1.79 -8.80
C ALA A 55 2.74 -1.00 -8.92
N ILE A 56 3.33 -0.57 -7.79
CA ILE A 56 4.66 0.09 -7.75
C ILE A 56 5.73 -0.79 -8.39
N GLY A 57 5.75 -2.09 -8.04
CA GLY A 57 6.68 -3.05 -8.63
C GLY A 57 6.54 -3.15 -10.15
N LEU A 58 5.31 -3.33 -10.66
CA LEU A 58 5.03 -3.42 -12.09
C LEU A 58 5.43 -2.15 -12.87
N LEU A 59 5.32 -0.97 -12.25
CA LEU A 59 5.73 0.30 -12.86
C LEU A 59 7.23 0.57 -12.75
N SER A 60 7.96 -0.24 -11.97
CA SER A 60 9.41 -0.15 -11.78
C SER A 60 10.19 -1.15 -12.64
N GLU A 61 9.52 -2.17 -13.18
CA GLU A 61 10.14 -3.14 -14.08
C GLU A 61 10.54 -2.42 -15.39
N PRO A 62 11.81 -2.53 -15.83
CA PRO A 62 12.15 -2.16 -17.20
C PRO A 62 11.30 -3.01 -18.15
N ASP A 63 10.89 -2.45 -19.30
CA ASP A 63 10.16 -3.21 -20.33
C ASP A 63 10.99 -4.45 -20.73
N ASP A 64 10.71 -5.60 -20.13
CA ASP A 64 11.34 -6.89 -20.45
C ASP A 64 10.89 -7.42 -21.83
N THR A 65 10.22 -6.60 -22.65
CA THR A 65 9.76 -6.93 -24.00
C THR A 65 10.75 -6.56 -25.12
N ILE A 66 12.05 -6.56 -24.83
CA ILE A 66 13.08 -6.51 -25.87
C ILE A 66 14.03 -7.70 -25.71
N ASP A 67 13.58 -8.89 -26.16
CA ASP A 67 14.45 -9.92 -26.76
C ASP A 67 13.62 -10.84 -27.69
#